data_AF-A0A7U9RG38-F1
#
_entry.id   AF-A0A7U9RG38-F1
#
_cell.length_a   1.000
_cell.length_b   1.000
_cell.length_c   1.000
_cell.angle_alpha   90.00
_cell.angle_beta   90.00
_cell.angle_gamma   90.00
#
_symmetry.space_group_name_H-M   'P 1'
#
loop_
_entity.id
_entity.type
_entity.pdbx_description
1 polymer ?
#
loop_
_entity_poly.entity_id
_entity_poly.type
_entity_poly.pdbx_seq_one_letter_code
_entity_poly.pdbx_strand_id
1 'polypeptide(L)'
;MGSEGSEKDMDLFEPLKKVSKDQWHTKFKLLKEDPYGEGERAILQRWVKGLVDRDYKMVQEFQKTFHASFWEFYLYACFKEAGFVLEQSHNRPDFMIKAPYAVNVEAVVANIKNQGRPESDRGLEDLMDMFIPPKNQEDFFQIQHEAIIRQSNAITSKIKKYENEYSKCDWVREDVPFVIAVSSYSQVNYGREFIYPMMTLLYGMYYVPEENRYVSVSEVQKPGTDSTVPVGLFNSDKYSGISAILYSCTTTLGKLTSLAKSEGYLSMNEVYNLRRDYEDTRIPYKLQHVGVDSPELLTDGLFLFHNPYAKHKLDIRCFEDTSVTQFFWHEDRLVHTSNTYPIVCRLSISKVLQQGFLMLIDEYLRQYNDFSPMEYYSLDATEKIIVDFNKDCLVCIWVKMEQDQTMKNIHYSRPQYLTDEYLLQEAKKEVEKRTEKIEEIMRIDLIRNKEIFDFVNQ
;
A
#
# COMPACT_ATOMS: atom_id res chain seq x y z
N MET A 1 21.49 -46.68 12.67
CA MET A 1 22.07 -45.33 12.65
C MET A 1 21.79 -44.74 11.28
N GLY A 2 21.03 -43.69 11.06
CA GLY A 2 19.95 -43.07 11.81
C GLY A 2 18.80 -42.84 10.81
N SER A 3 17.56 -42.91 11.27
CA SER A 3 16.39 -42.56 10.48
C SER A 3 16.42 -41.06 10.18
N GLU A 4 16.72 -40.68 8.94
CA GLU A 4 16.31 -39.39 8.40
C GLU A 4 14.77 -39.40 8.37
N GLY A 5 14.16 -38.91 9.46
CA GLY A 5 12.75 -38.58 9.45
C GLY A 5 12.58 -37.44 8.45
N SER A 6 11.88 -37.70 7.35
CA SER A 6 11.41 -36.63 6.47
C SER A 6 10.61 -35.65 7.34
N GLU A 7 11.13 -34.44 7.54
CA GLU A 7 10.35 -33.34 8.11
C GLU A 7 9.08 -33.21 7.27
N LYS A 8 7.93 -33.55 7.85
CA LYS A 8 6.65 -33.47 7.16
C LYS A 8 6.35 -31.97 6.99
N ASP A 9 6.31 -31.49 5.76
CA ASP A 9 5.92 -30.11 5.45
C ASP A 9 4.56 -29.78 6.10
N MET A 10 4.45 -28.55 6.62
CA MET A 10 3.25 -28.06 7.33
C MET A 10 2.08 -27.91 6.36
N ASP A 11 1.03 -28.74 6.48
CA ASP A 11 -0.21 -28.55 5.72
C ASP A 11 -1.12 -27.53 6.43
N LEU A 12 -1.25 -26.34 5.84
CA LEU A 12 -2.04 -25.24 6.39
C LEU A 12 -3.55 -25.48 6.35
N PHE A 13 -4.01 -26.36 5.46
CA PHE A 13 -5.42 -26.58 5.16
C PHE A 13 -5.94 -27.92 5.66
N GLU A 14 -5.10 -28.73 6.32
CA GLU A 14 -5.53 -29.97 6.98
C GLU A 14 -6.49 -29.65 8.15
N PRO A 15 -7.70 -30.25 8.19
CA PRO A 15 -8.61 -30.07 9.32
C PRO A 15 -7.99 -30.60 10.61
N LEU A 16 -7.67 -29.71 11.54
CA LEU A 16 -7.18 -30.12 12.85
C LEU A 16 -8.34 -30.68 13.67
N LYS A 17 -8.15 -31.88 14.27
CA LYS A 17 -9.15 -32.53 15.15
C LYS A 17 -9.69 -31.64 16.29
N LYS A 18 -8.98 -30.56 16.63
CA LYS A 18 -9.27 -29.64 17.73
C LYS A 18 -9.90 -28.30 17.29
N VAL A 19 -10.19 -28.11 16.00
CA VAL A 19 -10.76 -26.86 15.48
C VAL A 19 -12.05 -27.19 14.72
N SER A 20 -13.20 -26.76 15.26
CA SER A 20 -14.48 -26.88 14.54
C SER A 20 -14.59 -25.78 13.48
N LYS A 21 -15.40 -26.01 12.44
CA LYS A 21 -15.62 -25.03 11.36
C LYS A 21 -16.13 -23.68 11.87
N ASP A 22 -16.90 -23.67 12.95
CA ASP A 22 -17.44 -22.45 13.55
C ASP A 22 -16.36 -21.59 14.25
N GLN A 23 -15.19 -22.17 14.52
CA GLN A 23 -14.03 -21.47 15.07
C GLN A 23 -13.10 -20.92 13.99
N TRP A 24 -13.37 -21.20 12.71
CA TRP A 24 -12.54 -20.69 11.63
C TRP A 24 -12.72 -19.19 11.45
N HIS A 25 -11.60 -18.50 11.33
CA HIS A 25 -11.57 -17.12 10.91
C HIS A 25 -12.19 -16.98 9.52
N THR A 26 -12.96 -15.91 9.28
CA THR A 26 -13.65 -15.67 8.01
C THR A 26 -12.70 -15.73 6.81
N LYS A 27 -11.50 -15.15 6.94
CA LYS A 27 -10.48 -15.19 5.87
C LYS A 27 -9.90 -16.59 5.62
N PHE A 28 -9.70 -17.39 6.67
CA PHE A 28 -9.27 -18.77 6.51
C PHE A 28 -10.33 -19.57 5.77
N LYS A 29 -11.61 -19.40 6.15
CA LYS A 29 -12.74 -20.04 5.49
C LYS A 29 -12.82 -19.67 4.01
N LEU A 30 -12.68 -18.39 3.67
CA LEU A 30 -12.63 -17.92 2.28
C LEU A 30 -11.51 -18.62 1.49
N LEU A 31 -10.27 -18.61 1.99
CA LEU A 31 -9.15 -19.27 1.30
C LEU A 31 -9.34 -20.77 1.13
N LYS A 32 -9.86 -21.45 2.15
CA LYS A 32 -10.02 -22.90 2.12
C LYS A 32 -11.19 -23.37 1.26
N GLU A 33 -12.28 -22.63 1.24
CA GLU A 33 -13.53 -23.03 0.59
C GLU A 33 -13.71 -22.45 -0.82
N ASP A 34 -12.93 -21.44 -1.24
CA ASP A 34 -13.03 -20.86 -2.58
C ASP A 34 -12.60 -21.87 -3.67
N PRO A 35 -13.51 -22.32 -4.55
CA PRO A 35 -13.17 -23.23 -5.64
C PRO A 35 -12.16 -22.64 -6.64
N TYR A 36 -12.06 -21.32 -6.76
CA TYR A 36 -11.11 -20.64 -7.65
C TYR A 36 -9.81 -20.23 -6.96
N GLY A 37 -9.69 -20.44 -5.63
CA GLY A 37 -8.53 -20.03 -4.83
C GLY A 37 -7.31 -20.96 -4.91
N GLU A 38 -7.15 -21.74 -5.98
CA GLU A 38 -6.05 -22.72 -6.10
C GLU A 38 -4.68 -22.05 -6.04
N GLY A 39 -4.52 -20.95 -6.79
CA GLY A 39 -3.27 -20.19 -6.82
C GLY A 39 -2.92 -19.59 -5.47
N GLU A 40 -3.88 -18.97 -4.78
CA GLU A 40 -3.70 -18.41 -3.45
C GLU A 40 -3.25 -19.48 -2.43
N ARG A 41 -3.88 -20.66 -2.46
CA ARG A 41 -3.49 -21.78 -1.59
C ARG A 41 -2.10 -22.31 -1.93
N ALA A 42 -1.76 -22.43 -3.21
CA ALA A 42 -0.45 -22.89 -3.66
C ALA A 42 0.68 -21.91 -3.28
N ILE A 43 0.44 -20.60 -3.43
CA ILE A 43 1.35 -19.54 -2.95
C ILE A 43 1.56 -19.66 -1.45
N LEU A 44 0.48 -19.73 -0.67
CA LEU A 44 0.58 -19.76 0.79
C LEU A 44 1.27 -21.03 1.31
N GLN A 45 1.02 -22.18 0.67
CA GLN A 45 1.69 -23.43 1.00
C GLN A 45 3.20 -23.38 0.67
N ARG A 46 3.60 -22.65 -0.38
CA ARG A 46 5.02 -22.39 -0.67
C ARG A 46 5.66 -21.45 0.34
N TRP A 47 4.92 -20.44 0.83
CA TRP A 47 5.44 -19.51 1.83
C TRP A 47 5.90 -20.20 3.12
N VAL A 48 5.29 -21.32 3.49
CA VAL A 48 5.65 -22.06 4.72
C VAL A 48 6.58 -23.24 4.49
N LYS A 49 7.06 -23.46 3.25
CA LYS A 49 7.94 -24.59 2.94
C LYS A 49 9.28 -24.46 3.69
N GLY A 50 9.56 -25.38 4.60
CA GLY A 50 10.74 -25.35 5.48
C GLY A 50 10.61 -24.46 6.72
N LEU A 51 9.43 -23.87 6.96
CA LEU A 51 9.13 -23.15 8.20
C LEU A 51 8.80 -24.18 9.30
N VAL A 52 9.47 -24.06 10.45
CA VAL A 52 9.30 -24.97 11.58
C VAL A 52 8.21 -24.44 12.51
N ASP A 53 7.13 -25.21 12.72
CA ASP A 53 6.11 -24.92 13.75
C ASP A 53 6.63 -25.33 15.14
N ARG A 54 7.41 -24.43 15.75
CA ARG A 54 8.22 -24.72 16.95
C ARG A 54 7.38 -25.12 18.16
N ASP A 55 6.15 -24.62 18.27
CA ASP A 55 5.25 -24.87 19.39
C ASP A 55 3.96 -25.62 19.02
N TYR A 56 3.86 -26.07 17.75
CA TYR A 56 2.73 -26.80 17.18
C TYR A 56 1.40 -26.03 17.23
N LYS A 57 1.45 -24.69 17.19
CA LYS A 57 0.26 -23.82 17.22
C LYS A 57 0.06 -23.03 15.95
N MET A 58 1.05 -22.88 15.06
CA MET A 58 0.95 -21.98 13.91
C MET A 58 -0.28 -22.29 13.03
N VAL A 59 -0.53 -23.58 12.72
CA VAL A 59 -1.71 -23.97 11.93
C VAL A 59 -3.02 -23.69 12.66
N GLN A 60 -3.07 -23.94 13.98
CA GLN A 60 -4.27 -23.65 14.78
C GLN A 60 -4.56 -22.15 14.83
N GLU A 61 -3.53 -21.32 15.00
CA GLU A 61 -3.65 -19.87 15.05
C GLU A 61 -4.01 -19.29 13.69
N PHE A 62 -3.41 -19.80 12.61
CA PHE A 62 -3.80 -19.46 11.25
C PHE A 62 -5.29 -19.72 11.00
N GLN A 63 -5.82 -20.84 11.49
CA GLN A 63 -7.24 -21.18 11.37
C GLN A 63 -8.16 -20.30 12.23
N LYS A 64 -7.74 -19.86 13.42
CA LYS A 64 -8.61 -19.16 14.40
C LYS A 64 -8.48 -17.63 14.40
N THR A 65 -7.26 -17.11 14.30
CA THR A 65 -6.93 -15.67 14.44
C THR A 65 -6.31 -15.07 13.18
N PHE A 66 -5.75 -15.90 12.31
CA PHE A 66 -5.32 -15.59 10.94
C PHE A 66 -4.15 -14.60 10.81
N HIS A 67 -4.29 -13.33 11.19
CA HIS A 67 -3.36 -12.26 10.81
C HIS A 67 -1.92 -12.46 11.27
N ALA A 68 -1.71 -12.92 12.52
CA ALA A 68 -0.36 -13.09 13.06
C ALA A 68 0.40 -14.18 12.31
N SER A 69 -0.17 -15.38 12.19
CA SER A 69 0.43 -16.49 11.45
C SER A 69 0.59 -16.14 9.96
N PHE A 70 -0.39 -15.48 9.34
CA PHE A 70 -0.29 -15.03 7.94
C PHE A 70 0.89 -14.07 7.73
N TRP A 71 1.11 -13.14 8.67
CA TRP A 71 2.25 -12.23 8.63
C TRP A 71 3.58 -12.96 8.80
N GLU A 72 3.67 -13.92 9.72
CA GLU A 72 4.87 -14.75 9.91
C GLU A 72 5.18 -15.61 8.66
N PHE A 73 4.16 -16.20 8.04
CA PHE A 73 4.34 -16.97 6.79
C PHE A 73 4.88 -16.09 5.67
N TYR A 74 4.31 -14.88 5.52
CA TYR A 74 4.77 -13.91 4.53
C TYR A 74 6.21 -13.45 4.79
N LEU A 75 6.56 -13.13 6.05
CA LEU A 75 7.91 -12.74 6.43
C LEU A 75 8.93 -13.83 6.13
N TYR A 76 8.62 -15.08 6.50
CA TYR A 76 9.48 -16.21 6.18
C TYR A 76 9.75 -16.31 4.68
N ALA A 77 8.69 -16.22 3.86
CA ALA A 77 8.81 -16.24 2.41
C ALA A 77 9.68 -15.09 1.89
N CYS A 78 9.50 -13.87 2.40
CA CYS A 78 10.29 -12.70 2.02
C CYS A 78 11.78 -12.88 2.37
N PHE A 79 12.08 -13.41 3.57
CA PHE A 79 13.47 -13.69 3.96
C PHE A 79 14.09 -14.79 3.10
N LYS A 80 13.33 -15.83 2.73
CA LYS A 80 13.79 -16.87 1.81
C LYS A 80 14.07 -16.32 0.41
N GLU A 81 13.20 -15.44 -0.11
CA GLU A 81 13.40 -14.77 -1.41
C GLU A 81 14.62 -13.85 -1.38
N ALA A 82 14.84 -13.12 -0.29
CA ALA A 82 16.03 -12.29 -0.07
C ALA A 82 17.33 -13.11 0.12
N GLY A 83 17.29 -14.44 -0.03
CA GLY A 83 18.46 -15.31 0.08
C GLY A 83 18.95 -15.51 1.52
N PHE A 84 18.14 -15.18 2.53
CA PHE A 84 18.55 -15.26 3.92
C PHE A 84 18.58 -16.71 4.45
N VAL A 85 19.54 -16.94 5.34
CA VAL A 85 19.68 -18.20 6.08
C VAL A 85 19.12 -18.01 7.48
N LEU A 86 17.99 -18.68 7.76
CA LEU A 86 17.31 -18.61 9.04
C LEU A 86 17.76 -19.73 9.99
N GLU A 87 17.91 -19.39 11.26
CA GLU A 87 17.98 -20.32 12.38
C GLU A 87 16.61 -20.42 13.05
N GLN A 88 16.13 -21.65 13.20
CA GLN A 88 14.78 -21.94 13.72
C GLN A 88 14.82 -22.81 14.99
N SER A 89 15.98 -22.90 15.65
CA SER A 89 16.22 -23.73 16.84
C SER A 89 15.61 -23.16 18.12
N HIS A 90 15.29 -21.86 18.13
CA HIS A 90 14.77 -21.15 19.30
C HIS A 90 13.36 -20.61 19.03
N ASN A 91 12.54 -20.53 20.07
CA ASN A 91 11.14 -20.09 19.97
C ASN A 91 10.93 -18.57 20.03
N ARG A 92 12.01 -17.79 20.15
CA ARG A 92 12.00 -16.32 20.17
C ARG A 92 13.41 -15.80 19.91
N PRO A 93 13.58 -14.63 19.26
CA PRO A 93 12.54 -13.90 18.54
C PRO A 93 11.98 -14.75 17.38
N ASP A 94 10.89 -14.30 16.77
CA ASP A 94 10.15 -15.09 15.75
C ASP A 94 11.08 -15.57 14.61
N PHE A 95 12.00 -14.72 14.15
CA PHE A 95 13.03 -15.08 13.17
C PHE A 95 14.43 -14.67 13.62
N MET A 96 15.37 -15.59 13.48
CA MET A 96 16.80 -15.33 13.64
C MET A 96 17.49 -15.58 12.30
N ILE A 97 18.07 -14.54 11.71
CA ILE A 97 18.79 -14.59 10.45
C ILE A 97 20.29 -14.64 10.76
N LYS A 98 21.00 -15.59 10.16
CA LYS A 98 22.45 -15.79 10.35
C LYS A 98 23.30 -15.18 9.24
N ALA A 99 22.79 -15.19 8.01
CA ALA A 99 23.52 -14.78 6.82
C ALA A 99 22.54 -14.30 5.73
N PRO A 100 22.99 -13.42 4.80
CA PRO A 100 24.31 -12.77 4.77
C PRO A 100 24.48 -11.70 5.87
N TYR A 101 23.38 -11.24 6.46
CA TYR A 101 23.35 -10.28 7.56
C TYR A 101 22.79 -10.95 8.80
N ALA A 102 23.50 -10.88 9.93
CA ALA A 102 22.95 -11.36 11.19
C ALA A 102 21.89 -10.37 11.69
N VAL A 103 20.64 -10.82 11.85
CA VAL A 103 19.51 -9.98 12.28
C VAL A 103 18.51 -10.81 13.07
N ASN A 104 18.00 -10.24 14.15
CA ASN A 104 16.86 -10.77 14.89
C ASN A 104 15.60 -10.01 14.49
N VAL A 105 14.51 -10.72 14.18
CA VAL A 105 13.23 -10.10 13.80
C VAL A 105 12.10 -10.65 14.67
N GLU A 106 11.35 -9.75 15.29
CA GLU A 106 10.12 -10.06 16.02
C GLU A 106 8.91 -9.54 15.25
N ALA A 107 7.95 -10.43 14.95
CA ALA A 107 6.74 -10.11 14.22
C ALA A 107 5.63 -9.62 15.17
N VAL A 108 4.80 -8.70 14.67
CA VAL A 108 3.59 -8.24 15.37
C VAL A 108 2.56 -7.72 14.38
N VAL A 109 1.28 -7.82 14.76
CA VAL A 109 0.17 -7.26 13.99
C VAL A 109 -0.53 -6.16 14.78
N ALA A 110 -0.81 -5.03 14.12
CA ALA A 110 -1.58 -3.93 14.68
C ALA A 110 -3.06 -4.08 14.28
N ASN A 111 -3.80 -4.94 15.00
CA ASN A 111 -5.20 -5.25 14.72
C ASN A 111 -6.16 -4.09 15.04
N ILE A 112 -7.39 -4.17 14.52
CA ILE A 112 -8.52 -3.30 14.88
C ILE A 112 -8.69 -3.25 16.40
N LYS A 113 -9.07 -2.09 16.94
CA LYS A 113 -9.39 -1.95 18.37
C LYS A 113 -10.54 -2.87 18.79
N ASN A 114 -10.54 -3.26 20.07
CA ASN A 114 -11.68 -3.95 20.65
C ASN A 114 -12.93 -3.08 20.47
N GLN A 115 -14.04 -3.68 20.03
CA GLN A 115 -15.30 -3.00 19.69
C GLN A 115 -15.21 -2.01 18.51
N GLY A 116 -14.11 -2.01 17.75
CA GLY A 116 -14.08 -1.36 16.44
C GLY A 116 -14.99 -2.09 15.44
N ARG A 117 -15.32 -1.42 14.33
CA ARG A 117 -16.06 -2.04 13.22
C ARG A 117 -15.33 -3.33 12.79
N PRO A 118 -15.97 -4.50 12.83
CA PRO A 118 -15.32 -5.75 12.47
C PRO A 118 -15.07 -5.83 10.96
N GLU A 119 -14.06 -6.59 10.55
CA GLU A 119 -13.76 -6.79 9.12
C GLU A 119 -14.90 -7.41 8.32
N SER A 120 -15.79 -8.17 8.98
CA SER A 120 -16.98 -8.76 8.37
C SER A 120 -17.94 -7.72 7.80
N ASP A 121 -17.86 -6.49 8.28
CA ASP A 121 -18.73 -5.40 7.85
C ASP A 121 -18.21 -4.73 6.58
N ARG A 122 -17.00 -5.09 6.09
CA ARG A 122 -16.41 -4.51 4.89
C ARG A 122 -17.31 -4.76 3.68
N GLY A 123 -17.74 -3.68 3.03
CA GLY A 123 -18.69 -3.70 1.93
C GLY A 123 -18.12 -3.16 0.62
N LEU A 124 -19.01 -2.93 -0.35
CA LEU A 124 -18.66 -2.40 -1.66
C LEU A 124 -18.15 -0.94 -1.60
N GLU A 125 -18.78 -0.11 -0.77
CA GLU A 125 -18.40 1.28 -0.54
C GLU A 125 -16.94 1.37 -0.05
N ASP A 126 -16.57 0.53 0.92
CA ASP A 126 -15.19 0.42 1.41
C ASP A 126 -14.18 0.05 0.31
N LEU A 127 -14.59 -0.72 -0.70
CA LEU A 127 -13.75 -1.06 -1.84
C LEU A 127 -13.61 0.12 -2.81
N MET A 128 -14.68 0.90 -3.01
CA MET A 128 -14.65 2.11 -3.83
C MET A 128 -13.73 3.17 -3.21
N ASP A 129 -13.74 3.28 -1.88
CA ASP A 129 -12.95 4.28 -1.15
C ASP A 129 -11.46 3.98 -1.09
N MET A 130 -11.04 2.74 -1.42
CA MET A 130 -9.63 2.31 -1.37
C MET A 130 -8.69 3.21 -2.16
N PHE A 131 -9.18 3.78 -3.25
CA PHE A 131 -8.39 4.58 -4.19
C PHE A 131 -8.67 6.08 -4.04
N ILE A 132 -9.52 6.54 -3.13
CA ILE A 132 -9.68 7.98 -2.91
C ILE A 132 -8.32 8.58 -2.49
N PRO A 133 -7.82 9.64 -3.14
CA PRO A 133 -6.58 10.29 -2.72
C PRO A 133 -6.69 10.89 -1.32
N PRO A 134 -5.62 10.90 -0.50
CA PRO A 134 -5.66 11.44 0.87
C PRO A 134 -6.32 12.81 1.02
N LYS A 135 -6.10 13.74 0.09
CA LYS A 135 -6.68 15.10 0.10
C LYS A 135 -8.20 15.15 -0.08
N ASN A 136 -8.79 14.06 -0.59
CA ASN A 136 -10.21 13.93 -0.88
C ASN A 136 -10.89 12.93 0.09
N GLN A 137 -10.15 12.40 1.07
CA GLN A 137 -10.68 11.46 2.06
C GLN A 137 -11.19 12.23 3.28
N GLU A 138 -12.51 12.22 3.52
CA GLU A 138 -13.10 12.83 4.72
C GLU A 138 -12.61 12.16 6.02
N ASP A 139 -12.27 10.87 5.95
CA ASP A 139 -11.84 10.04 7.08
C ASP A 139 -10.32 9.96 7.24
N PHE A 140 -9.52 10.71 6.47
CA PHE A 140 -8.06 10.60 6.43
C PHE A 140 -7.42 10.68 7.82
N PHE A 141 -7.69 11.78 8.55
CA PHE A 141 -7.08 12.02 9.86
C PHE A 141 -7.53 10.98 10.89
N GLN A 142 -8.79 10.51 10.81
CA GLN A 142 -9.29 9.46 11.68
C GLN A 142 -8.54 8.13 11.43
N ILE A 143 -8.36 7.74 10.16
CA ILE A 143 -7.59 6.55 9.78
C ILE A 143 -6.14 6.69 10.24
N GLN A 144 -5.51 7.83 9.96
CA GLN A 144 -4.11 8.06 10.31
C GLN A 144 -3.89 7.99 11.82
N HIS A 145 -4.73 8.65 12.62
CA HIS A 145 -4.61 8.67 14.07
C HIS A 145 -4.87 7.27 14.66
N GLU A 146 -5.93 6.58 14.23
CA GLU A 146 -6.20 5.22 14.70
C GLU A 146 -5.02 4.29 14.38
N ALA A 147 -4.49 4.33 13.15
CA ALA A 147 -3.31 3.56 12.76
C ALA A 147 -2.09 3.86 13.65
N ILE A 148 -1.76 5.13 13.89
CA ILE A 148 -0.66 5.55 14.77
C ILE A 148 -0.82 4.93 16.17
N ILE A 149 -2.02 5.00 16.76
CA ILE A 149 -2.25 4.47 18.11
C ILE A 149 -2.09 2.94 18.14
N ARG A 150 -2.71 2.23 17.18
CA ARG A 150 -2.65 0.77 17.12
C ARG A 150 -1.24 0.26 16.88
N GLN A 151 -0.51 0.90 15.95
CA GLN A 151 0.87 0.55 15.63
C GLN A 151 1.83 0.92 16.76
N SER A 152 1.64 2.07 17.43
CA SER A 152 2.42 2.47 18.61
C SER A 152 2.31 1.45 19.75
N ASN A 153 1.10 0.97 20.04
CA ASN A 153 0.88 -0.06 21.05
C ASN A 153 1.58 -1.38 20.67
N ALA A 154 1.46 -1.81 19.41
CA ALA A 154 2.10 -3.03 18.91
C ALA A 154 3.63 -2.95 19.03
N ILE A 155 4.24 -1.88 18.50
CA ILE A 155 5.69 -1.65 18.54
C ILE A 155 6.19 -1.55 19.97
N THR A 156 5.58 -0.68 20.80
CA THR A 156 6.03 -0.47 22.18
C THR A 156 5.93 -1.76 23.01
N SER A 157 4.95 -2.63 22.73
CA SER A 157 4.87 -3.94 23.39
C SER A 157 6.07 -4.84 23.05
N LYS A 158 6.54 -4.84 21.80
CA LYS A 158 7.70 -5.64 21.38
C LYS A 158 9.03 -5.03 21.81
N ILE A 159 9.14 -3.71 21.88
CA ILE A 159 10.26 -3.02 22.52
C ILE A 159 10.43 -3.50 23.96
N LYS A 160 9.34 -3.46 24.75
CA LYS A 160 9.36 -3.91 26.15
C LYS A 160 9.73 -5.38 26.27
N LYS A 161 9.24 -6.25 25.39
CA LYS A 161 9.62 -7.67 25.39
C LYS A 161 11.10 -7.86 25.08
N TYR A 162 11.64 -7.12 24.12
CA TYR A 162 13.06 -7.16 23.83
C TYR A 162 13.90 -6.76 25.05
N GLU A 163 13.62 -5.59 25.64
CA GLU A 163 14.36 -5.05 26.79
C GLU A 163 14.25 -5.91 28.05
N ASN A 164 13.07 -6.49 28.31
CA ASN A 164 12.82 -7.19 29.56
C ASN A 164 13.02 -8.70 29.49
N GLU A 165 12.94 -9.30 28.30
CA GLU A 165 12.92 -10.75 28.11
C GLU A 165 13.93 -11.23 27.07
N TYR A 166 13.82 -10.79 25.82
CA TYR A 166 14.57 -11.41 24.72
C TYR A 166 16.06 -11.11 24.77
N SER A 167 16.45 -9.88 25.10
CA SER A 167 17.85 -9.48 25.28
C SER A 167 18.58 -10.24 26.40
N LYS A 168 17.84 -10.93 27.28
CA LYS A 168 18.39 -11.75 28.37
C LYS A 168 18.52 -13.22 28.01
N CYS A 169 18.12 -13.62 26.80
CA CYS A 169 18.24 -15.00 26.34
C CYS A 169 19.67 -15.24 25.82
N ASP A 170 20.31 -16.34 26.23
CA ASP A 170 21.71 -16.66 25.87
C ASP A 170 21.97 -16.73 24.36
N TRP A 171 20.94 -17.03 23.56
CA TRP A 171 21.03 -17.13 22.10
C TRP A 171 20.75 -15.80 21.38
N VAL A 172 20.26 -14.77 22.07
CA VAL A 172 20.04 -13.43 21.50
C VAL A 172 21.25 -12.58 21.80
N ARG A 173 22.16 -12.47 20.83
CA ARG A 173 23.39 -11.68 21.00
C ARG A 173 23.09 -10.19 20.94
N GLU A 174 23.71 -9.44 21.85
CA GLU A 174 23.54 -7.98 21.95
C GLU A 174 24.03 -7.24 20.70
N ASP A 175 25.08 -7.73 20.05
CA ASP A 175 25.71 -7.12 18.87
C ASP A 175 24.94 -7.33 17.56
N VAL A 176 23.83 -8.07 17.60
CA VAL A 176 22.99 -8.37 16.44
C VAL A 176 21.82 -7.37 16.37
N PRO A 177 21.63 -6.67 15.23
CA PRO A 177 20.47 -5.81 15.01
C PRO A 177 19.14 -6.47 15.35
N PHE A 178 18.26 -5.73 16.03
CA PHE A 178 16.93 -6.19 16.39
C PHE A 178 15.86 -5.38 15.64
N VAL A 179 15.07 -6.05 14.82
CA VAL A 179 14.03 -5.47 13.97
C VAL A 179 12.66 -5.89 14.47
N ILE A 180 11.71 -4.96 14.49
CA ILE A 180 10.30 -5.30 14.71
C ILE A 180 9.60 -5.26 13.36
N ALA A 181 8.99 -6.37 12.97
CA ALA A 181 8.22 -6.50 11.74
C ALA A 181 6.72 -6.35 12.03
N VAL A 182 6.11 -5.27 11.55
CA VAL A 182 4.73 -4.87 11.85
C VAL A 182 3.85 -4.96 10.60
N SER A 183 2.77 -5.74 10.67
CA SER A 183 1.68 -5.65 9.69
C SER A 183 0.51 -4.87 10.27
N SER A 184 -0.03 -3.91 9.52
CA SER A 184 -1.17 -3.11 9.96
C SER A 184 -2.50 -3.69 9.48
N TYR A 185 -3.40 -3.88 10.43
CA TYR A 185 -4.82 -4.21 10.23
C TYR A 185 -5.67 -3.31 11.13
N SER A 186 -5.28 -2.03 11.25
CA SER A 186 -5.69 -1.17 12.37
C SER A 186 -7.14 -0.68 12.29
N GLN A 187 -7.77 -0.79 11.11
CA GLN A 187 -9.17 -0.45 10.83
C GLN A 187 -9.66 -1.27 9.61
N VAL A 188 -10.97 -1.35 9.35
CA VAL A 188 -11.59 -2.26 8.34
C VAL A 188 -11.02 -2.12 6.91
N ASN A 189 -10.70 -0.90 6.52
CA ASN A 189 -10.15 -0.47 5.25
C ASN A 189 -8.62 -0.37 5.29
N TYR A 190 -7.95 -1.20 6.09
CA TYR A 190 -6.49 -1.24 6.12
C TYR A 190 -5.92 -1.42 4.71
N GLY A 191 -4.72 -0.86 4.51
CA GLY A 191 -4.07 -0.76 3.21
C GLY A 191 -4.33 0.56 2.47
N ARG A 192 -5.09 1.49 3.08
CA ARG A 192 -5.25 2.88 2.59
C ARG A 192 -4.28 3.85 3.27
N GLU A 193 -3.79 3.50 4.45
CA GLU A 193 -2.96 4.38 5.28
C GLU A 193 -1.53 4.56 4.76
N PHE A 194 -1.07 3.67 3.87
CA PHE A 194 0.29 3.69 3.29
C PHE A 194 1.37 3.87 4.37
N ILE A 195 2.39 4.69 4.13
CA ILE A 195 3.48 4.97 5.08
C ILE A 195 3.15 6.10 6.06
N TYR A 196 2.06 6.85 5.88
CA TYR A 196 1.83 8.10 6.61
C TYR A 196 1.84 7.93 8.14
N PRO A 197 1.19 6.90 8.73
CA PRO A 197 1.29 6.64 10.17
C PRO A 197 2.70 6.32 10.65
N MET A 198 3.51 5.57 9.87
CA MET A 198 4.89 5.22 10.25
C MET A 198 5.83 6.42 10.21
N MET A 199 5.69 7.28 9.20
CA MET A 199 6.45 8.52 9.12
C MET A 199 6.19 9.40 10.35
N THR A 200 4.93 9.51 10.76
CA THR A 200 4.57 10.23 12.00
C THR A 200 5.13 9.53 13.22
N LEU A 201 4.82 8.25 13.42
CA LEU A 201 5.15 7.52 14.64
C LEU A 201 6.67 7.44 14.87
N LEU A 202 7.44 7.16 13.82
CA LEU A 202 8.88 6.92 13.95
C LEU A 202 9.67 8.22 13.90
N TYR A 203 9.35 9.15 13.01
CA TYR A 203 10.17 10.35 12.78
C TYR A 203 9.48 11.67 13.19
N GLY A 204 8.23 11.63 13.64
CA GLY A 204 7.46 12.84 13.93
C GLY A 204 7.03 13.59 12.67
N MET A 205 7.13 12.97 11.49
CA MET A 205 6.77 13.58 10.20
C MET A 205 5.30 13.29 9.91
N TYR A 206 4.43 14.25 10.23
CA TYR A 206 2.98 14.15 10.06
C TYR A 206 2.53 14.68 8.70
N TYR A 207 1.89 13.82 7.89
CA TYR A 207 1.41 14.20 6.56
C TYR A 207 0.14 15.05 6.63
N VAL A 208 0.13 16.18 5.93
CA VAL A 208 -1.02 17.08 5.75
C VAL A 208 -1.43 17.01 4.26
N PRO A 209 -2.50 16.28 3.91
CA PRO A 209 -2.87 16.04 2.52
C PRO A 209 -3.13 17.29 1.69
N GLU A 210 -3.77 18.29 2.28
CA GLU A 210 -4.16 19.55 1.63
C GLU A 210 -2.94 20.36 1.17
N GLU A 211 -1.82 20.18 1.86
CA GLU A 211 -0.56 20.86 1.58
C GLU A 211 0.47 19.95 0.88
N ASN A 212 0.12 18.66 0.68
CA ASN A 212 0.98 17.62 0.14
C ASN A 212 2.40 17.63 0.76
N ARG A 213 2.49 17.81 2.08
CA ARG A 213 3.77 17.89 2.81
C ARG A 213 3.69 17.29 4.19
N TYR A 214 4.87 17.05 4.77
CA TYR A 214 5.01 16.63 6.15
C TYR A 214 5.31 17.82 7.07
N VAL A 215 4.68 17.86 8.25
CA VAL A 215 4.96 18.79 9.35
C VAL A 215 5.54 18.04 10.54
N SER A 216 6.39 18.69 11.33
CA SER A 216 6.97 18.07 12.53
C SER A 216 5.98 18.12 13.69
N VAL A 217 5.75 16.98 14.34
CA VAL A 217 4.94 16.85 15.57
C VAL A 217 5.64 15.94 16.58
N SER A 218 5.40 16.17 17.87
CA SER A 218 5.93 15.32 18.95
C SER A 218 4.87 14.41 19.58
N GLU A 219 3.59 14.69 19.32
CA GLU A 219 2.47 13.90 19.83
C GLU A 219 1.28 13.93 18.87
N VAL A 220 0.40 12.94 18.98
CA VAL A 220 -0.85 12.83 18.23
C VAL A 220 -1.98 12.50 19.18
N GLN A 221 -3.15 13.10 18.97
CA GLN A 221 -4.34 12.86 19.79
C GLN A 221 -4.87 11.43 19.56
N LYS A 222 -5.30 10.76 20.63
CA LYS A 222 -6.01 9.48 20.48
C LYS A 222 -7.45 9.74 20.04
N PRO A 223 -7.95 9.04 19.01
CA PRO A 223 -9.32 9.22 18.52
C PRO A 223 -10.35 9.10 19.65
N GLY A 224 -11.23 10.10 19.75
CA GLY A 224 -12.33 10.12 20.73
C GLY A 224 -11.91 10.39 22.18
N THR A 225 -10.69 10.88 22.44
CA THR A 225 -10.23 11.25 23.79
C THR A 225 -9.41 12.54 23.78
N ASP A 226 -9.22 13.16 24.94
CA ASP A 226 -8.31 14.31 25.12
C ASP A 226 -6.85 13.88 25.38
N SER A 227 -6.56 12.58 25.39
CA SER A 227 -5.21 12.08 25.63
C SER A 227 -4.39 11.97 24.35
N THR A 228 -3.08 12.19 24.46
CA THR A 228 -2.14 12.08 23.33
C THR A 228 -1.26 10.83 23.45
N VAL A 229 -0.58 10.49 22.35
CA VAL A 229 0.50 9.51 22.29
C VAL A 229 1.76 10.19 21.74
N PRO A 230 2.92 10.02 22.38
CA PRO A 230 4.17 10.56 21.86
C PRO A 230 4.55 9.85 20.56
N VAL A 231 5.08 10.61 19.62
CA VAL A 231 5.61 10.13 18.33
C VAL A 231 7.06 10.61 18.15
N GLY A 232 7.69 10.24 17.04
CA GLY A 232 9.13 10.45 16.88
C GLY A 232 9.96 9.45 17.67
N LEU A 233 9.57 8.17 17.69
CA LEU A 233 10.28 7.11 18.42
C LEU A 233 11.76 7.03 18.04
N PHE A 234 12.13 7.41 16.82
CA PHE A 234 13.48 7.41 16.27
C PHE A 234 14.15 8.80 16.27
N ASN A 235 13.63 9.75 17.06
CA ASN A 235 14.21 11.09 17.23
C ASN A 235 15.13 11.19 18.47
N SER A 236 15.40 10.08 19.17
CA SER A 236 16.32 10.01 20.31
C SER A 236 16.88 8.60 20.51
N ASP A 237 17.86 8.46 21.40
CA ASP A 237 18.47 7.19 21.80
C ASP A 237 17.62 6.33 22.75
N LYS A 238 16.43 6.81 23.14
CA LYS A 238 15.50 6.12 24.05
C LYS A 238 15.17 4.69 23.59
N TYR A 239 15.03 4.48 22.28
CA TYR A 239 14.73 3.18 21.69
C TYR A 239 15.90 2.63 20.86
N SER A 240 17.14 2.98 21.24
CA SER A 240 18.38 2.58 20.57
C SER A 240 18.61 1.06 20.52
N GLY A 241 17.89 0.26 21.32
CA GLY A 241 17.89 -1.20 21.22
C GLY A 241 17.22 -1.75 19.95
N ILE A 242 16.42 -0.94 19.25
CA ILE A 242 15.74 -1.32 18.01
C ILE A 242 16.48 -0.71 16.82
N SER A 243 16.85 -1.56 15.87
CA SER A 243 17.62 -1.19 14.70
C SER A 243 16.77 -0.61 13.58
N ALA A 244 15.60 -1.20 13.35
CA ALA A 244 14.66 -0.77 12.31
C ALA A 244 13.25 -1.32 12.58
N ILE A 245 12.25 -0.75 11.88
CA ILE A 245 10.90 -1.30 11.77
C ILE A 245 10.66 -1.73 10.33
N LEU A 246 10.37 -3.02 10.11
CA LEU A 246 9.87 -3.52 8.83
C LEU A 246 8.34 -3.46 8.86
N TYR A 247 7.70 -2.89 7.84
CA TYR A 247 6.30 -2.53 7.88
C TYR A 247 5.57 -2.89 6.59
N SER A 248 4.31 -3.31 6.71
CA SER A 248 3.36 -3.38 5.59
C SER A 248 1.94 -3.10 6.08
N CYS A 249 1.17 -2.40 5.25
CA CYS A 249 -0.29 -2.34 5.34
C CYS A 249 -0.98 -3.04 4.16
N THR A 250 -0.22 -3.66 3.24
CA THR A 250 -0.74 -4.27 2.01
C THR A 250 -0.64 -5.80 2.01
N THR A 251 -0.21 -6.42 3.12
CA THR A 251 -0.19 -7.88 3.28
C THR A 251 -1.58 -8.41 3.59
N THR A 252 -2.43 -8.51 2.57
CA THR A 252 -3.85 -8.94 2.67
C THR A 252 -4.10 -10.16 1.79
N LEU A 253 -5.34 -10.68 1.76
CA LEU A 253 -5.71 -11.71 0.75
C LEU A 253 -5.47 -11.23 -0.68
N GLY A 254 -5.59 -9.93 -0.94
CA GLY A 254 -5.26 -9.35 -2.24
C GLY A 254 -3.78 -9.53 -2.62
N LYS A 255 -2.86 -9.68 -1.66
CA LYS A 255 -1.46 -10.05 -1.93
C LYS A 255 -1.36 -11.44 -2.54
N LEU A 256 -2.07 -12.42 -1.96
CA LEU A 256 -2.11 -13.77 -2.50
C LEU A 256 -2.71 -13.80 -3.90
N THR A 257 -3.84 -13.13 -4.11
CA THR A 257 -4.48 -13.04 -5.42
C THR A 257 -3.57 -12.37 -6.46
N SER A 258 -2.87 -11.30 -6.06
CA SER A 258 -1.91 -10.60 -6.92
C SER A 258 -0.78 -11.52 -7.38
N LEU A 259 -0.14 -12.24 -6.45
CA LEU A 259 0.95 -13.16 -6.77
C LEU A 259 0.47 -14.37 -7.57
N ALA A 260 -0.69 -14.92 -7.25
CA ALA A 260 -1.29 -16.00 -8.02
C ALA A 260 -1.55 -15.58 -9.48
N LYS A 261 -2.11 -14.39 -9.70
CA LYS A 261 -2.29 -13.82 -11.05
C LYS A 261 -0.96 -13.56 -11.76
N SER A 262 0.06 -13.10 -11.03
CA SER A 262 1.41 -12.86 -11.56
C SER A 262 2.05 -14.15 -12.07
N GLU A 263 1.72 -15.30 -11.46
CA GLU A 263 2.16 -16.63 -11.90
C GLU A 263 1.21 -17.30 -12.93
N GLY A 264 0.14 -16.61 -13.35
CA GLY A 264 -0.78 -17.12 -14.37
C GLY A 264 -1.90 -18.03 -13.87
N TYR A 265 -2.13 -18.12 -12.55
CA TYR A 265 -3.30 -18.83 -12.03
C TYR A 265 -4.60 -18.12 -12.41
N LEU A 266 -5.64 -18.91 -12.64
CA LEU A 266 -6.99 -18.39 -12.83
C LEU A 266 -7.45 -17.72 -11.53
N SER A 267 -7.95 -16.49 -11.63
CA SER A 267 -8.62 -15.79 -10.54
C SER A 267 -9.95 -15.20 -11.02
N MET A 268 -10.94 -15.21 -10.13
CA MET A 268 -12.21 -14.50 -10.33
C MET A 268 -12.13 -13.01 -9.98
N ASN A 269 -10.98 -12.57 -9.48
CA ASN A 269 -10.71 -11.18 -9.15
C ASN A 269 -9.71 -10.53 -10.12
N GLU A 270 -9.87 -9.22 -10.28
CA GLU A 270 -8.86 -8.33 -10.83
C GLU A 270 -8.17 -7.57 -9.71
N VAL A 271 -6.86 -7.36 -9.88
CA VAL A 271 -6.04 -6.67 -8.90
C VAL A 271 -5.39 -5.46 -9.56
N TYR A 272 -5.58 -4.32 -8.92
CA TYR A 272 -4.97 -3.05 -9.29
C TYR A 272 -4.13 -2.56 -8.12
N ASN A 273 -2.86 -2.25 -8.39
CA ASN A 273 -2.00 -1.56 -7.44
C ASN A 273 -1.83 -0.11 -7.89
N LEU A 274 -2.03 0.83 -6.99
CA LEU A 274 -1.55 2.19 -7.19
C LEU A 274 -0.10 2.25 -6.70
N ARG A 275 0.82 2.62 -7.58
CA ARG A 275 2.25 2.71 -7.26
C ARG A 275 2.71 4.16 -7.22
N ARG A 276 3.69 4.44 -6.35
CA ARG A 276 4.38 5.72 -6.30
C ARG A 276 5.73 5.61 -7.01
N ASP A 277 5.92 6.43 -8.02
CA ASP A 277 7.20 6.77 -8.61
C ASP A 277 7.74 8.03 -7.92
N TYR A 278 8.90 7.91 -7.29
CA TYR A 278 9.56 9.03 -6.63
C TYR A 278 10.50 9.82 -7.56
N GLU A 279 10.83 9.28 -8.74
CA GLU A 279 11.66 9.92 -9.76
C GLU A 279 10.82 10.75 -10.74
N ASP A 280 9.57 10.34 -10.98
CA ASP A 280 8.61 11.08 -11.81
C ASP A 280 7.88 12.17 -11.02
N THR A 281 8.35 13.41 -11.16
CA THR A 281 7.73 14.57 -10.51
C THR A 281 6.46 15.07 -11.20
N ARG A 282 6.18 14.60 -12.42
CA ARG A 282 5.03 15.03 -13.23
C ARG A 282 3.85 14.08 -13.09
N ILE A 283 4.10 12.77 -13.15
CA ILE A 283 3.10 11.71 -13.00
C ILE A 283 3.59 10.71 -11.93
N PRO A 284 3.68 11.15 -10.66
CA PRO A 284 4.23 10.33 -9.59
C PRO A 284 3.40 9.08 -9.28
N TYR A 285 2.10 9.04 -9.62
CA TYR A 285 1.25 7.89 -9.31
C TYR A 285 0.90 7.12 -10.58
N LYS A 286 1.15 5.81 -10.55
CA LYS A 286 1.02 4.91 -11.69
C LYS A 286 0.11 3.75 -11.34
N LEU A 287 -0.80 3.42 -12.24
CA LEU A 287 -1.68 2.27 -12.09
C LEU A 287 -1.01 1.02 -12.65
N GLN A 288 -0.95 -0.03 -11.84
CA GLN A 288 -0.59 -1.36 -12.29
C GLN A 288 -1.84 -2.25 -12.28
N HIS A 289 -2.23 -2.73 -13.46
CA HIS A 289 -3.12 -3.89 -13.56
C HIS A 289 -2.26 -5.16 -13.49
N VAL A 290 -2.52 -6.02 -12.50
CA VAL A 290 -1.67 -7.18 -12.22
C VAL A 290 -2.01 -8.35 -13.14
N GLY A 291 -0.98 -8.90 -13.77
CA GLY A 291 -1.05 -10.11 -14.59
C GLY A 291 0.35 -10.65 -14.90
N VAL A 292 0.44 -11.67 -15.74
CA VAL A 292 1.72 -12.30 -16.10
C VAL A 292 2.71 -11.31 -16.72
N ASP A 293 2.22 -10.40 -17.56
CA ASP A 293 3.04 -9.38 -18.23
C ASP A 293 3.33 -8.14 -17.36
N SER A 294 2.67 -8.05 -16.21
CA SER A 294 2.79 -6.95 -15.25
C SER A 294 2.69 -7.51 -13.83
N PRO A 295 3.67 -8.32 -13.41
CA PRO A 295 3.59 -9.05 -12.15
C PRO A 295 3.80 -8.13 -10.95
N GLU A 296 3.21 -8.49 -9.83
CA GLU A 296 3.64 -8.00 -8.53
C GLU A 296 4.73 -8.91 -7.97
N LEU A 297 5.75 -8.33 -7.34
CA LEU A 297 6.82 -9.08 -6.68
C LEU A 297 6.48 -9.38 -5.22
N LEU A 298 7.02 -10.47 -4.66
CA LEU A 298 6.68 -10.89 -3.30
C LEU A 298 6.97 -9.80 -2.28
N THR A 299 8.10 -9.09 -2.40
CA THR A 299 8.51 -8.03 -1.47
C THR A 299 7.88 -6.66 -1.74
N ASP A 300 7.09 -6.49 -2.82
CA ASP A 300 6.34 -5.25 -3.06
C ASP A 300 5.37 -4.95 -1.90
N GLY A 301 5.38 -3.69 -1.45
CA GLY A 301 4.54 -3.19 -0.36
C GLY A 301 5.14 -3.36 1.03
N LEU A 302 6.42 -3.77 1.13
CA LEU A 302 7.22 -3.72 2.35
C LEU A 302 8.04 -2.42 2.43
N PHE A 303 8.08 -1.85 3.63
CA PHE A 303 8.84 -0.64 3.95
C PHE A 303 9.75 -0.89 5.15
N LEU A 304 11.02 -0.50 5.07
CA LEU A 304 11.97 -0.62 6.18
C LEU A 304 12.40 0.76 6.67
N PHE A 305 12.04 1.08 7.90
CA PHE A 305 12.37 2.37 8.53
C PHE A 305 13.54 2.19 9.49
N HIS A 306 14.70 2.78 9.18
CA HIS A 306 15.91 2.66 9.98
C HIS A 306 15.90 3.62 11.18
N ASN A 307 16.36 3.15 12.33
CA ASN A 307 16.58 3.98 13.51
C ASN A 307 17.98 4.61 13.45
N PRO A 308 18.11 5.95 13.31
CA PRO A 308 19.41 6.62 13.25
C PRO A 308 20.19 6.51 14.57
N TYR A 309 19.49 6.29 15.69
CA TYR A 309 20.06 6.15 17.04
C TYR A 309 20.24 4.68 17.48
N ALA A 310 20.09 3.70 16.58
CA ALA A 310 20.31 2.29 16.92
C ALA A 310 21.74 2.04 17.41
N LYS A 311 21.88 1.28 18.51
CA LYS A 311 23.18 0.79 19.00
C LYS A 311 23.87 -0.11 17.98
N HIS A 312 23.08 -0.98 17.35
CA HIS A 312 23.53 -1.89 16.29
C HIS A 312 22.70 -1.60 15.04
N LYS A 313 23.27 -0.82 14.12
CA LYS A 313 22.57 -0.43 12.88
C LYS A 313 22.40 -1.63 11.96
N LEU A 314 21.23 -1.71 11.34
CA LEU A 314 21.00 -2.64 10.25
C LEU A 314 21.70 -2.11 8.99
N ASP A 315 22.43 -2.96 8.27
CA ASP A 315 23.05 -2.59 7.00
C ASP A 315 21.95 -2.27 5.98
N ILE A 316 22.05 -1.12 5.31
CA ILE A 316 21.08 -0.66 4.29
C ILE A 316 21.05 -1.58 3.07
N ARG A 317 22.07 -2.43 2.89
CA ARG A 317 22.13 -3.41 1.78
C ARG A 317 21.38 -4.70 2.06
N CYS A 318 20.79 -4.87 3.26
CA CYS A 318 20.17 -6.14 3.64
C CYS A 318 19.04 -6.59 2.70
N PHE A 319 18.37 -5.65 2.05
CA PHE A 319 17.28 -5.91 1.10
C PHE A 319 17.58 -5.34 -0.30
N GLU A 320 18.84 -5.13 -0.68
CA GLU A 320 19.20 -4.44 -1.94
C GLU A 320 18.70 -5.15 -3.20
N ASP A 321 18.63 -6.49 -3.18
CA ASP A 321 18.15 -7.32 -4.29
C ASP A 321 16.62 -7.58 -4.24
N THR A 322 15.86 -6.77 -3.49
CA THR A 322 14.41 -6.93 -3.33
C THR A 322 13.66 -5.62 -3.60
N SER A 323 12.32 -5.68 -3.60
CA SER A 323 11.45 -4.50 -3.78
C SER A 323 11.13 -3.75 -2.48
N VAL A 324 11.85 -4.00 -1.38
CA VAL A 324 11.60 -3.31 -0.09
C VAL A 324 12.07 -1.85 -0.19
N THR A 325 11.16 -0.90 -0.01
CA THR A 325 11.53 0.52 0.08
C THR A 325 12.11 0.82 1.47
N GLN A 326 13.34 1.30 1.55
CA GLN A 326 13.97 1.62 2.84
C GLN A 326 14.04 3.13 3.06
N PHE A 327 13.80 3.59 4.29
CA PHE A 327 13.92 4.98 4.73
C PHE A 327 15.02 5.12 5.77
N PHE A 328 15.94 6.06 5.57
CA PHE A 328 17.07 6.29 6.47
C PHE A 328 17.59 7.73 6.39
N TRP A 329 18.28 8.19 7.43
CA TRP A 329 18.87 9.53 7.45
C TRP A 329 20.19 9.57 6.69
N HIS A 330 20.33 10.58 5.82
CA HIS A 330 21.55 10.93 5.11
C HIS A 330 21.67 12.46 5.06
N GLU A 331 22.78 13.02 5.56
CA GLU A 331 23.05 14.47 5.54
C GLU A 331 21.86 15.32 6.02
N ASP A 332 21.32 15.00 7.20
CA ASP A 332 20.18 15.69 7.83
C ASP A 332 18.87 15.66 7.04
N ARG A 333 18.74 14.70 6.11
CA ARG A 333 17.49 14.43 5.39
C ARG A 333 17.12 12.97 5.50
N LEU A 334 15.83 12.70 5.67
CA LEU A 334 15.30 11.36 5.52
C LEU A 334 15.18 11.06 4.02
N VAL A 335 15.97 10.11 3.55
CA VAL A 335 15.99 9.65 2.16
C VAL A 335 15.38 8.26 2.07
N HIS A 336 15.14 7.80 0.84
CA HIS A 336 14.68 6.45 0.56
C HIS A 336 15.45 5.82 -0.60
N THR A 337 15.40 4.50 -0.70
CA THR A 337 15.98 3.77 -1.83
C THR A 337 15.17 4.03 -3.11
N SER A 338 15.83 4.43 -4.20
CA SER A 338 15.16 4.82 -5.46
C SER A 338 14.84 3.65 -6.40
N ASN A 339 15.31 2.44 -6.08
CA ASN A 339 15.11 1.24 -6.90
C ASN A 339 13.68 0.67 -6.85
N THR A 340 12.71 1.35 -6.24
CA THR A 340 11.38 0.78 -5.96
C THR A 340 10.23 1.71 -6.35
N TYR A 341 9.15 1.11 -6.86
CA TYR A 341 7.84 1.74 -7.06
C TYR A 341 6.85 1.25 -6.00
N PRO A 342 6.89 1.75 -4.75
CA PRO A 342 6.10 1.18 -3.68
C PRO A 342 4.60 1.25 -3.96
N ILE A 343 3.90 0.25 -3.45
CA ILE A 343 2.44 0.17 -3.51
C ILE A 343 1.86 1.11 -2.47
N VAL A 344 1.10 2.10 -2.93
CA VAL A 344 0.34 3.05 -2.11
C VAL A 344 -0.88 2.37 -1.52
N CYS A 345 -1.67 1.74 -2.39
CA CYS A 345 -2.82 0.92 -2.01
C CYS A 345 -3.07 -0.18 -3.06
N ARG A 346 -3.81 -1.21 -2.65
CA ARG A 346 -4.23 -2.32 -3.51
C ARG A 346 -5.75 -2.44 -3.50
N LEU A 347 -6.31 -2.61 -4.68
CA LEU A 347 -7.70 -2.97 -4.89
C LEU A 347 -7.78 -4.35 -5.52
N SER A 348 -8.49 -5.27 -4.86
CA SER A 348 -8.84 -6.59 -5.40
C SER A 348 -10.35 -6.70 -5.48
N ILE A 349 -10.90 -6.82 -6.68
CA ILE A 349 -12.35 -6.81 -6.94
C ILE A 349 -12.75 -7.97 -7.83
N SER A 350 -13.99 -8.41 -7.74
CA SER A 350 -14.52 -9.40 -8.68
C SER A 350 -14.48 -8.87 -10.11
N LYS A 351 -14.12 -9.74 -11.07
CA LYS A 351 -14.20 -9.46 -12.52
C LYS A 351 -15.54 -8.90 -12.97
N VAL A 352 -16.64 -9.32 -12.32
CA VAL A 352 -18.00 -8.85 -12.64
C VAL A 352 -18.16 -7.35 -12.38
N LEU A 353 -17.43 -6.80 -11.41
CA LEU A 353 -17.48 -5.38 -11.05
C LEU A 353 -16.44 -4.53 -11.79
N GLN A 354 -15.52 -5.16 -12.51
CA GLN A 354 -14.34 -4.50 -13.10
C GLN A 354 -14.72 -3.26 -13.93
N GLN A 355 -15.69 -3.37 -14.84
CA GLN A 355 -16.04 -2.29 -15.74
C GLN A 355 -16.53 -1.04 -14.99
N GLY A 356 -17.30 -1.21 -13.92
CA GLY A 356 -17.78 -0.10 -13.10
C GLY A 356 -16.65 0.59 -12.32
N PHE A 357 -15.65 -0.19 -11.89
CA PHE A 357 -14.51 0.34 -11.15
C PHE A 357 -13.45 0.99 -12.05
N LEU A 358 -13.31 0.60 -13.32
CA LEU A 358 -12.29 1.16 -14.20
C LEU A 358 -12.41 2.69 -14.36
N MET A 359 -13.63 3.19 -14.56
CA MET A 359 -13.87 4.64 -14.65
C MET A 359 -13.51 5.36 -13.35
N LEU A 360 -13.83 4.74 -12.22
CA LEU A 360 -13.53 5.29 -10.90
C LEU A 360 -12.02 5.30 -10.61
N ILE A 361 -11.32 4.22 -10.96
CA ILE A 361 -9.87 4.09 -10.81
C ILE A 361 -9.14 5.13 -11.67
N ASP A 362 -9.56 5.31 -12.93
CA ASP A 362 -8.97 6.30 -13.85
C ASP A 362 -9.14 7.73 -13.30
N GLU A 363 -10.34 8.02 -12.80
CA GLU A 363 -10.65 9.30 -12.17
C GLU A 363 -9.84 9.55 -10.89
N TYR A 364 -9.65 8.54 -10.03
CA TYR A 364 -8.77 8.68 -8.89
C TYR A 364 -7.29 8.81 -9.27
N LEU A 365 -6.83 8.11 -10.32
CA LEU A 365 -5.47 8.24 -10.82
C LEU A 365 -5.17 9.66 -11.30
N ARG A 366 -6.14 10.29 -11.99
CA ARG A 366 -6.10 11.72 -12.33
C ARG A 366 -5.94 12.59 -11.07
N GLN A 367 -6.79 12.36 -10.08
CA GLN A 367 -6.79 13.16 -8.84
C GLN A 367 -5.52 13.01 -8.02
N TYR A 368 -4.93 11.81 -7.98
CA TYR A 368 -3.63 11.54 -7.34
C TYR A 368 -2.49 12.32 -7.98
N ASN A 369 -2.51 12.48 -9.30
CA ASN A 369 -1.51 13.20 -10.07
C ASN A 369 -1.80 14.71 -10.22
N ASP A 370 -2.80 15.23 -9.50
CA ASP A 370 -3.19 16.65 -9.52
C ASP A 370 -3.49 17.21 -10.92
N PHE A 371 -3.91 16.36 -11.87
CA PHE A 371 -4.36 16.83 -13.18
C PHE A 371 -5.80 17.30 -13.11
N SER A 372 -6.11 18.42 -13.75
CA SER A 372 -7.49 18.80 -14.03
C SER A 372 -8.14 17.84 -15.06
N PRO A 373 -9.47 17.72 -15.11
CA PRO A 373 -10.16 16.96 -16.16
C PRO A 373 -9.70 17.37 -17.57
N MET A 374 -9.52 18.66 -17.83
CA MET A 374 -9.07 19.14 -19.13
C MET A 374 -7.67 18.64 -19.50
N GLU A 375 -6.73 18.67 -18.55
CA GLU A 375 -5.34 18.21 -18.76
C GLU A 375 -5.27 16.70 -18.99
N TYR A 376 -6.02 15.92 -18.20
CA TYR A 376 -5.94 14.46 -18.21
C TYR A 376 -6.64 13.82 -19.40
N TYR A 377 -7.82 14.34 -19.78
CA TYR A 377 -8.61 13.77 -20.87
C TYR A 377 -8.28 14.39 -22.24
N SER A 378 -7.21 15.17 -22.37
CA SER A 378 -6.86 15.79 -23.64
C SER A 378 -6.41 14.77 -24.69
N LEU A 379 -6.76 15.01 -25.96
CA LEU A 379 -6.22 14.29 -27.11
C LEU A 379 -4.83 14.78 -27.51
N ASP A 380 -4.45 15.98 -27.06
CA ASP A 380 -3.15 16.57 -27.37
C ASP A 380 -2.18 16.31 -26.22
N ALA A 381 -0.87 16.26 -26.53
CA ALA A 381 0.16 16.11 -25.50
C ALA A 381 0.12 17.32 -24.57
N THR A 382 -0.40 17.14 -23.36
CA THR A 382 -0.67 18.27 -22.45
C THR A 382 0.56 18.68 -21.66
N GLU A 383 0.81 19.98 -21.58
CA GLU A 383 1.46 20.62 -20.43
C GLU A 383 0.37 21.19 -19.51
N LYS A 384 0.73 21.73 -18.34
CA LYS A 384 -0.25 22.38 -17.47
C LYS A 384 -0.92 23.56 -18.19
N ILE A 385 -2.24 23.66 -18.10
CA ILE A 385 -3.00 24.70 -18.80
C ILE A 385 -2.80 26.04 -18.08
N ILE A 386 -2.19 27.01 -18.76
CA ILE A 386 -1.96 28.38 -18.25
C ILE A 386 -2.59 29.38 -19.21
N VAL A 387 -3.54 30.18 -18.72
CA VAL A 387 -4.26 31.18 -19.53
C VAL A 387 -4.32 32.51 -18.78
N ASP A 388 -3.88 33.59 -19.44
CA ASP A 388 -4.09 34.97 -18.96
C ASP A 388 -5.48 35.43 -19.41
N PHE A 389 -6.49 35.22 -18.56
CA PHE A 389 -7.89 35.54 -18.89
C PHE A 389 -8.17 37.03 -19.15
N ASN A 390 -7.20 37.92 -18.93
CA ASN A 390 -7.31 39.32 -19.34
C ASN A 390 -7.06 39.52 -20.85
N LYS A 391 -6.36 38.57 -21.49
CA LYS A 391 -5.97 38.65 -22.90
C LYS A 391 -6.64 37.56 -23.73
N ASP A 392 -6.70 36.37 -23.18
CA ASP A 392 -7.12 35.16 -23.87
C ASP A 392 -8.33 34.51 -23.21
N CYS A 393 -9.08 33.77 -24.00
CA CYS A 393 -10.09 32.82 -23.59
C CYS A 393 -9.64 31.42 -24.03
N LEU A 394 -10.19 30.40 -23.40
CA LEU A 394 -9.90 29.01 -23.71
C LEU A 394 -11.15 28.35 -24.28
N VAL A 395 -11.01 27.68 -25.41
CA VAL A 395 -12.06 26.83 -25.98
C VAL A 395 -11.72 25.40 -25.61
N CYS A 396 -12.65 24.69 -24.98
CA CYS A 396 -12.53 23.26 -24.68
C CYS A 396 -13.67 22.51 -25.36
N ILE A 397 -13.33 21.49 -26.15
CA ILE A 397 -14.28 20.70 -26.92
C ILE A 397 -14.25 19.28 -26.37
N TRP A 398 -15.31 18.90 -25.67
CA TRP A 398 -15.50 17.55 -25.17
C TRP A 398 -16.11 16.68 -26.26
N VAL A 399 -15.44 15.57 -26.55
CA VAL A 399 -15.78 14.64 -27.63
C VAL A 399 -15.90 13.22 -27.10
N LYS A 400 -16.74 12.44 -27.75
CA LYS A 400 -16.87 11.01 -27.51
C LYS A 400 -16.11 10.24 -28.60
N MET A 401 -15.24 9.31 -28.19
CA MET A 401 -14.42 8.55 -29.12
C MET A 401 -15.19 7.36 -29.69
N GLU A 402 -15.10 7.11 -31.00
CA GLU A 402 -15.83 6.02 -31.66
C GLU A 402 -15.36 4.63 -31.17
N GLN A 403 -14.06 4.49 -30.91
CA GLN A 403 -13.42 3.18 -30.66
C GLN A 403 -13.79 2.57 -29.31
N ASP A 404 -13.78 3.38 -28.25
CA ASP A 404 -13.90 2.92 -26.87
C ASP A 404 -14.99 3.66 -26.09
N GLN A 405 -15.71 4.58 -26.73
CA GLN A 405 -16.77 5.39 -26.15
C GLN A 405 -16.29 6.29 -25.00
N THR A 406 -14.97 6.49 -24.85
CA THR A 406 -14.41 7.35 -23.81
C THR A 406 -14.62 8.83 -24.13
N MET A 407 -14.70 9.63 -23.08
CA MET A 407 -14.75 11.08 -23.19
C MET A 407 -13.32 11.63 -23.24
N LYS A 408 -13.04 12.44 -24.26
CA LYS A 408 -11.77 13.17 -24.43
C LYS A 408 -12.04 14.64 -24.71
N ASN A 409 -11.01 15.46 -24.69
CA ASN A 409 -11.13 16.86 -25.05
C ASN A 409 -10.03 17.36 -25.98
N ILE A 410 -10.34 18.42 -26.72
CA ILE A 410 -9.41 19.24 -27.48
C ILE A 410 -9.53 20.64 -26.92
N HIS A 411 -8.42 21.30 -26.62
CA HIS A 411 -8.48 22.66 -26.10
C HIS A 411 -7.41 23.57 -26.69
N TYR A 412 -7.74 24.84 -26.84
CA TYR A 412 -6.84 25.85 -27.39
C TYR A 412 -7.23 27.27 -26.95
N SER A 413 -6.23 28.14 -26.84
CA SER A 413 -6.42 29.54 -26.47
C SER A 413 -6.72 30.42 -27.68
N ARG A 414 -7.49 31.48 -27.44
CA ARG A 414 -7.90 32.50 -28.43
C ARG A 414 -8.01 33.87 -27.78
N PRO A 415 -7.76 34.99 -28.50
CA PRO A 415 -7.95 36.32 -27.93
C PRO A 415 -9.36 36.58 -27.42
N GLN A 416 -9.49 37.27 -26.29
CA GLN A 416 -10.78 37.57 -25.63
C GLN A 416 -11.79 38.31 -26.50
N TYR A 417 -11.32 39.14 -27.43
CA TYR A 417 -12.22 39.97 -28.26
C TYR A 417 -13.01 39.16 -29.30
N LEU A 418 -12.67 37.88 -29.54
CA LEU A 418 -13.40 37.03 -30.47
C LEU A 418 -14.79 36.69 -29.93
N THR A 419 -15.79 36.66 -30.80
CA THR A 419 -17.19 36.40 -30.41
C THR A 419 -17.43 34.91 -30.14
N ASP A 420 -18.40 34.61 -29.27
CA ASP A 420 -18.79 33.21 -28.99
C ASP A 420 -19.23 32.47 -30.26
N GLU A 421 -19.97 33.14 -31.16
CA GLU A 421 -20.40 32.56 -32.44
C GLU A 421 -19.20 32.15 -33.31
N TYR A 422 -18.17 32.99 -33.39
CA TYR A 422 -16.95 32.67 -34.12
C TYR A 422 -16.25 31.46 -33.50
N LEU A 423 -16.08 31.47 -32.18
CA LEU A 423 -15.37 30.40 -31.46
C LEU A 423 -16.10 29.05 -31.59
N LEU A 424 -17.43 29.03 -31.54
CA LEU A 424 -18.23 27.82 -31.72
C LEU A 424 -18.12 27.26 -33.15
N GLN A 425 -18.08 28.12 -34.17
CA GLN A 425 -17.88 27.69 -35.55
C GLN A 425 -16.46 27.17 -35.78
N GLU A 426 -15.46 27.83 -35.19
CA GLU A 426 -14.07 27.38 -35.24
C GLU A 426 -13.91 26.02 -34.56
N ALA A 427 -14.49 25.83 -33.37
CA ALA A 427 -14.41 24.58 -32.62
C ALA A 427 -14.88 23.37 -33.44
N LYS A 428 -16.01 23.50 -34.15
CA LYS A 428 -16.51 22.43 -35.03
C LYS A 428 -15.51 22.08 -36.14
N LYS A 429 -14.90 23.10 -36.75
CA LYS A 429 -13.86 22.91 -37.78
C LYS A 429 -12.59 22.28 -37.22
N GLU A 430 -12.21 22.58 -35.98
CA GLU A 430 -11.06 21.93 -35.34
C GLU A 430 -11.29 20.43 -35.14
N VAL A 431 -12.51 20.03 -34.78
CA VAL A 431 -12.88 18.61 -34.70
C VAL A 431 -12.83 17.93 -36.08
N GLU A 432 -13.32 18.60 -37.13
CA GLU A 432 -13.27 18.09 -38.52
C GLU A 432 -11.83 17.87 -39.04
N LYS A 433 -10.85 18.58 -38.49
CA LYS A 433 -9.43 18.43 -38.85
C LYS A 433 -8.74 17.25 -38.15
N ARG A 434 -9.36 16.67 -37.12
CA ARG A 434 -8.77 15.58 -36.35
C ARG A 434 -8.65 14.32 -37.19
N THR A 435 -7.54 13.61 -37.00
CA THR A 435 -7.32 12.30 -37.61
C THR A 435 -7.91 11.17 -36.78
N GLU A 436 -8.19 11.44 -35.50
CA GLU A 436 -8.82 10.54 -34.57
C GLU A 436 -10.28 10.29 -34.92
N LYS A 437 -10.77 9.08 -34.61
CA LYS A 437 -12.16 8.69 -34.84
C LYS A 437 -13.06 9.22 -33.73
N ILE A 438 -13.64 10.39 -33.96
CA ILE A 438 -14.58 11.06 -33.05
C ILE A 438 -16.01 10.71 -33.48
N GLU A 439 -16.80 10.16 -32.56
CA GLU A 439 -18.21 9.83 -32.78
C GLU A 439 -19.07 11.09 -32.81
N GLU A 440 -18.93 11.93 -31.78
CA GLU A 440 -19.69 13.18 -31.67
C GLU A 440 -19.01 14.22 -30.77
N ILE A 441 -19.39 15.48 -30.97
CA ILE A 441 -19.10 16.57 -30.03
C ILE A 441 -20.17 16.55 -28.94
N MET A 442 -19.76 16.25 -27.70
CA MET A 442 -20.66 16.21 -26.55
C MET A 442 -20.98 17.63 -26.04
N ARG A 443 -19.96 18.48 -25.92
CA ARG A 443 -20.07 19.86 -25.41
C ARG A 443 -18.90 20.72 -25.88
N ILE A 444 -19.13 22.02 -26.01
CA ILE A 444 -18.08 23.02 -26.20
C ILE A 444 -18.19 24.03 -25.05
N ASP A 445 -17.12 24.16 -24.27
CA ASP A 445 -17.00 25.13 -23.18
C ASP A 445 -16.17 26.32 -23.66
N LEU A 446 -16.78 27.51 -23.62
CA LEU A 446 -16.11 28.78 -23.87
C LEU A 446 -15.71 29.41 -22.53
N ILE A 447 -14.43 29.32 -22.20
CA ILE A 447 -13.91 29.66 -20.88
C ILE A 447 -13.27 31.04 -20.96
N ARG A 448 -14.00 32.05 -20.47
CA ARG A 448 -13.58 33.46 -20.55
C ARG A 448 -12.99 34.01 -19.25
N ASN A 449 -13.07 33.27 -18.15
CA ASN A 449 -12.54 33.70 -16.87
C ASN A 449 -12.15 32.49 -16.01
N LYS A 450 -11.48 32.79 -14.89
CA LYS A 450 -10.97 31.78 -13.96
C LYS A 450 -12.09 30.99 -13.28
N GLU A 451 -13.22 31.62 -12.96
CA GLU A 451 -14.36 30.95 -12.33
C GLU A 451 -14.94 29.84 -13.22
N ILE A 452 -15.15 30.12 -14.51
CA ILE A 452 -15.60 29.11 -15.48
C ILE A 452 -14.53 28.04 -15.67
N PHE A 453 -13.25 28.43 -15.71
CA PHE A 453 -12.15 27.46 -15.84
C PHE A 453 -12.14 26.47 -14.67
N ASP A 454 -12.33 26.97 -13.46
CA ASP A 454 -12.37 26.14 -12.25
C ASP A 454 -13.63 25.27 -12.23
N PHE A 455 -14.78 25.79 -12.68
CA PHE A 455 -16.03 25.02 -12.79
C PHE A 455 -15.94 23.88 -13.81
N VAL A 456 -15.34 24.10 -14.98
CA VAL A 456 -15.16 23.05 -16.02
C VAL A 456 -14.19 21.95 -15.56
N ASN A 457 -13.33 22.27 -14.58
CA ASN A 457 -12.33 21.35 -14.04
C ASN A 457 -12.71 20.71 -12.70
N GLN A 458 -13.93 20.94 -12.20
CA GLN A 458 -14.55 20.16 -11.13
C GLN A 458 -15.20 18.92 -11.72
#